data_AF-A0A944LL46-F1
#
_entry.id   AF-A0A944LL46-F1
#
_cell.length_a   1.000
_cell.length_b   1.000
_cell.length_c   1.000
_cell.angle_alpha   90.00
_cell.angle_beta   90.00
_cell.angle_gamma   90.00
#
_symmetry.space_group_name_H-M   'P 1'
#
loop_
_entity.id
_entity.type
_entity.pdbx_description
1 polymer ?
#
loop_
_entity_poly.entity_id
_entity_poly.type
_entity_poly.pdbx_seq_one_letter_code
_entity_poly.pdbx_strand_id
1 'polypeptide(L)'
;MPEPTTPPVKRKPSSRGTTPEKSETLKKLRASVGQLSTTTMRQLEKSLPWYSRLSSDERSALGMVAQNGIAAFVTWYERPSSPSWILTDVFGTAPTELTRSISLQKALQLIRIVVEVVEDQVPVIAPEADQPSLREAVLRYSREVAFAAADVYARAAESRGSWDTRLEALIVDAILRGENTDALRSRIAALGWKAQERFTVMVGNSPSEPSASYVSELRRTAGRYAEDALVGIQGDRLILILGGVQDRETAYLKLSEMFAPGPVVYGPEASSLLEASGSAQSAFAGLTAARAWPSAPRPVAADDLLPERVISGDDAARRSLVKNIYRPLVAASNGLVETLGTYLELGHSLEATARELFVHANTVRYRLKRVCDVTGWDPLLPREAFVLQAALVVGRLSAPPKAPAERHPARNQS
;
A
#
# COMPACT_ATOMS: atom_id res chain seq x y z
N MET A 1 50.55 50.91 10.31
CA MET A 1 51.01 50.14 9.13
C MET A 1 49.82 49.42 8.54
N PRO A 2 49.31 49.81 7.37
CA PRO A 2 48.32 49.03 6.64
C PRO A 2 49.01 48.07 5.67
N GLU A 3 48.52 46.83 5.62
CA GLU A 3 48.93 45.80 4.66
C GLU A 3 48.61 46.22 3.21
N PRO A 4 49.44 45.83 2.22
CA PRO A 4 49.17 46.14 0.83
C PRO A 4 48.11 45.18 0.25
N THR A 5 46.96 45.74 -0.13
CA THR A 5 45.92 45.04 -0.91
C THR A 5 46.39 44.82 -2.35
N THR A 6 46.70 43.57 -2.67
CA THR A 6 46.94 43.11 -4.05
C THR A 6 45.63 43.10 -4.85
N PRO A 7 45.56 43.68 -6.06
CA PRO A 7 44.34 43.65 -6.85
C PRO A 7 44.07 42.25 -7.42
N PRO A 8 42.80 41.86 -7.65
CA PRO A 8 42.50 40.54 -8.18
C PRO A 8 42.94 40.44 -9.63
N VAL A 9 43.80 39.47 -9.92
CA VAL A 9 44.18 39.08 -11.28
C VAL A 9 42.92 38.59 -11.98
N LYS A 10 42.37 39.40 -12.89
CA LYS A 10 41.35 38.98 -13.85
C LYS A 10 41.92 37.85 -14.71
N ARG A 11 41.66 36.59 -14.35
CA ARG A 11 41.83 35.46 -15.25
C ARG A 11 40.86 35.66 -16.42
N LYS A 12 41.41 36.04 -17.58
CA LYS A 12 40.69 35.98 -18.87
C LYS A 12 40.13 34.56 -19.04
N PRO A 13 38.86 34.39 -19.46
CA PRO A 13 38.39 33.09 -19.87
C PRO A 13 39.21 32.68 -21.10
N SER A 14 39.95 31.57 -20.99
CA SER A 14 40.64 30.97 -22.13
C SER A 14 39.59 30.51 -23.14
N SER A 15 39.32 31.34 -24.15
CA SER A 15 38.62 30.90 -25.35
C SER A 15 39.47 29.80 -26.00
N ARG A 16 39.13 28.53 -25.75
CA ARG A 16 39.63 27.41 -26.53
C ARG A 16 39.18 27.63 -27.98
N GLY A 17 40.07 28.21 -28.79
CA GLY A 17 39.84 28.42 -30.21
C GLY A 17 39.56 27.07 -30.86
N THR A 18 38.46 26.99 -31.59
CA THR A 18 38.14 25.90 -32.50
C THR A 18 39.30 25.77 -33.48
N THR A 19 39.99 24.62 -33.52
CA THR A 19 40.99 24.36 -34.54
C THR A 19 40.34 24.38 -35.94
N PRO A 20 41.05 24.80 -37.00
CA PRO A 20 40.52 24.84 -38.37
C PRO A 20 39.92 23.50 -38.81
N GLU A 21 40.54 22.39 -38.39
CA GLU A 21 40.13 21.01 -38.65
C GLU A 21 38.79 20.67 -37.97
N LYS A 22 38.61 21.05 -36.69
CA LYS A 22 37.33 20.92 -35.99
C LYS A 22 36.20 21.69 -36.69
N SER A 23 36.51 22.82 -37.33
CA SER A 23 35.52 23.58 -38.12
C SER A 23 35.11 22.88 -39.42
N GLU A 24 35.99 22.10 -40.04
CA GLU A 24 35.68 21.31 -41.24
C GLU A 24 34.85 20.08 -40.87
N THR A 25 35.27 19.36 -39.82
CA THR A 25 34.53 18.22 -39.26
C THR A 25 33.11 18.63 -38.84
N LEU A 26 32.93 19.82 -38.23
CA LEU A 26 31.60 20.37 -37.90
C LEU A 26 30.74 20.65 -39.14
N LYS A 27 31.32 21.18 -40.22
CA LYS A 27 30.60 21.43 -41.48
C LYS A 27 30.14 20.13 -42.13
N LYS A 28 31.03 19.13 -42.19
CA LYS A 28 30.71 17.78 -42.71
C LYS A 28 29.64 17.10 -41.85
N LEU A 29 29.78 17.14 -40.52
CA LEU A 29 28.81 16.58 -39.60
C LEU A 29 27.41 17.20 -39.79
N ARG A 30 27.32 18.53 -39.93
CA ARG A 30 26.05 19.23 -40.25
C ARG A 30 25.44 18.77 -41.58
N ALA A 31 26.27 18.62 -42.62
CA ALA A 31 25.81 18.15 -43.92
C ALA A 31 25.34 16.68 -43.90
N SER A 32 25.91 15.85 -43.02
CA SER A 32 25.60 14.43 -42.90
C SER A 32 24.38 14.10 -42.01
N VAL A 33 23.78 15.05 -41.30
CA VAL A 33 22.63 14.80 -40.38
C VAL A 33 21.47 14.09 -41.08
N GLY A 34 21.12 14.51 -42.29
CA GLY A 34 20.04 13.89 -43.06
C GLY A 34 20.33 12.43 -43.39
N GLN A 35 21.54 12.15 -43.88
CA GLN A 35 21.99 10.80 -44.21
C GLN A 35 22.07 9.92 -42.95
N LEU A 36 22.60 10.44 -41.84
CA LEU A 36 22.66 9.73 -40.56
C LEU A 36 21.27 9.35 -40.07
N SER A 37 20.30 10.26 -40.20
CA SER A 37 18.91 10.01 -39.80
C SER A 37 18.29 8.90 -40.65
N THR A 38 18.46 8.94 -41.97
CA THR A 38 17.95 7.89 -42.88
C THR A 38 18.59 6.52 -42.61
N THR A 39 19.90 6.48 -42.39
CA THR A 39 20.62 5.24 -42.06
C THR A 39 20.17 4.68 -40.71
N THR A 40 19.98 5.56 -39.72
CA THR A 40 19.48 5.20 -38.39
C THR A 40 18.09 4.56 -38.49
N MET A 41 17.14 5.18 -39.20
CA MET A 41 15.79 4.62 -39.35
C MET A 41 15.80 3.22 -39.97
N ARG A 42 16.60 3.04 -41.03
CA ARG A 42 16.76 1.74 -41.68
C ARG A 42 17.36 0.69 -40.74
N GLN A 43 18.34 1.09 -39.94
CA GLN A 43 18.99 0.20 -38.98
C GLN A 43 18.07 -0.15 -37.81
N LEU A 44 17.25 0.79 -37.33
CA LEU A 44 16.23 0.53 -36.30
C LEU A 44 15.21 -0.50 -36.80
N GLU A 45 14.70 -0.34 -38.01
CA GLU A 45 13.73 -1.28 -38.61
C GLU A 45 14.31 -2.68 -38.84
N LYS A 46 15.59 -2.76 -39.20
CA LYS A 46 16.30 -4.02 -39.42
C LYS A 46 16.66 -4.74 -38.12
N SER A 47 17.15 -3.99 -37.12
CA SER A 47 17.78 -4.57 -35.92
C SER A 47 16.83 -4.75 -34.74
N LEU A 48 15.67 -4.09 -34.73
CA LEU A 48 14.70 -4.15 -33.62
C LEU A 48 13.36 -4.75 -34.09
N PRO A 49 13.08 -6.04 -33.82
CA PRO A 49 11.82 -6.70 -34.20
C PRO A 49 10.55 -6.06 -33.61
N TRP A 50 10.67 -5.33 -32.51
CA TRP A 50 9.55 -4.61 -31.91
C TRP A 50 9.28 -3.27 -32.59
N TYR A 51 10.29 -2.65 -33.21
CA TYR A 51 10.16 -1.35 -33.86
C TYR A 51 9.29 -1.45 -35.12
N SER A 52 9.41 -2.54 -35.88
CA SER A 52 8.58 -2.81 -37.05
C SER A 52 7.11 -3.11 -36.72
N ARG A 53 6.81 -3.50 -35.47
CA ARG A 53 5.44 -3.79 -35.00
C ARG A 53 4.70 -2.57 -34.46
N LEU A 54 5.37 -1.43 -34.36
CA LEU A 54 4.76 -0.19 -33.87
C LEU A 54 3.79 0.40 -34.90
N SER A 55 2.79 1.12 -34.40
CA SER A 55 1.90 1.93 -35.23
C SER A 55 2.68 2.97 -36.05
N SER A 56 2.06 3.50 -37.11
CA SER A 56 2.66 4.58 -37.91
C SER A 56 3.06 5.79 -37.05
N ASP A 57 2.21 6.13 -36.08
CA ASP A 57 2.35 7.32 -35.26
C ASP A 57 3.47 7.16 -34.24
N GLU A 58 3.57 5.98 -33.61
CA GLU A 58 4.68 5.65 -32.69
C GLU A 58 6.02 5.59 -33.42
N ARG A 59 6.07 5.02 -34.63
CA ARG A 59 7.30 5.00 -35.45
C ARG A 59 7.72 6.39 -35.87
N SER A 60 6.77 7.24 -36.29
CA SER A 60 7.03 8.62 -36.66
C SER A 60 7.60 9.41 -35.47
N ALA A 61 6.98 9.28 -34.30
CA ALA A 61 7.43 9.97 -33.09
C ALA A 61 8.81 9.50 -32.60
N LEU A 62 9.08 8.19 -32.61
CA LEU A 62 10.43 7.67 -32.33
C LEU A 62 11.45 8.11 -33.38
N GLY A 63 11.04 8.20 -34.63
CA GLY A 63 11.88 8.70 -35.71
C GLY A 63 12.31 10.14 -35.49
N MET A 64 11.38 11.00 -35.08
CA MET A 64 11.65 12.38 -34.70
C MET A 64 12.62 12.47 -33.50
N VAL A 65 12.45 11.63 -32.47
CA VAL A 65 13.36 11.60 -31.31
C VAL A 65 14.79 11.26 -31.75
N ALA A 66 14.97 10.27 -32.62
CA ALA A 66 16.30 9.90 -33.11
C ALA A 66 16.92 11.02 -33.98
N GLN A 67 16.13 11.65 -34.84
CA GLN A 67 16.59 12.78 -35.67
C GLN A 67 16.99 13.99 -34.82
N ASN A 68 16.17 14.35 -33.82
CA ASN A 68 16.49 15.42 -32.87
C ASN A 68 17.73 15.07 -32.04
N GLY A 69 17.90 13.80 -31.66
CA GLY A 69 19.10 13.31 -30.98
C GLY A 69 20.37 13.52 -31.80
N ILE A 70 20.33 13.23 -33.11
CA ILE A 70 21.46 13.47 -34.03
C ILE A 70 21.71 14.97 -34.23
N ALA A 71 20.66 15.78 -34.38
CA ALA A 71 20.80 17.22 -34.53
C ALA A 71 21.37 17.88 -33.27
N ALA A 72 20.88 17.50 -32.09
CA ALA A 72 21.36 17.96 -30.80
C ALA A 72 22.83 17.57 -30.55
N PHE A 73 23.27 16.40 -31.04
CA PHE A 73 24.69 16.03 -31.00
C PHE A 73 25.57 17.05 -31.74
N VAL A 74 25.14 17.53 -32.91
CA VAL A 74 25.91 18.51 -33.68
C VAL A 74 26.06 19.83 -32.91
N THR A 75 24.98 20.29 -32.30
CA THR A 75 24.97 21.49 -31.44
C THR A 75 25.87 21.28 -30.21
N TRP A 76 25.82 20.10 -29.60
CA TRP A 76 26.63 19.74 -28.43
C TRP A 76 28.12 19.66 -28.77
N TYR A 77 28.47 19.14 -29.96
CA TYR A 77 29.84 19.02 -30.42
C TYR A 77 30.50 20.39 -30.67
N GLU A 78 29.71 21.35 -31.15
CA GLU A 78 30.12 22.74 -31.31
C GLU A 78 30.34 23.42 -29.95
N ARG A 79 29.43 23.22 -28.99
CA ARG A 79 29.49 23.79 -27.64
C ARG A 79 29.12 22.75 -26.59
N PRO A 80 30.10 22.04 -26.01
CA PRO A 80 29.84 21.10 -24.93
C PRO A 80 29.31 21.85 -23.71
N SER A 81 28.01 21.71 -23.42
CA SER A 81 27.31 22.35 -22.31
C SER A 81 26.59 21.32 -21.41
N SER A 82 26.23 21.74 -20.19
CA SER A 82 25.75 20.90 -19.09
C SER A 82 24.49 20.09 -19.41
N PRO A 83 24.36 18.81 -18.98
CA PRO A 83 23.34 17.83 -19.41
C PRO A 83 21.85 18.25 -19.44
N SER A 84 21.44 19.26 -18.68
CA SER A 84 20.02 19.65 -18.52
C SER A 84 19.33 20.12 -19.82
N TRP A 85 20.08 20.61 -20.81
CA TRP A 85 19.52 21.07 -22.09
C TRP A 85 19.17 19.93 -23.06
N ILE A 86 19.86 18.79 -22.98
CA ILE A 86 19.70 17.65 -23.91
C ILE A 86 18.30 17.03 -23.74
N LEU A 87 17.77 17.08 -22.53
CA LEU A 87 16.41 16.61 -22.22
C LEU A 87 15.33 17.35 -23.02
N THR A 88 15.44 18.68 -23.11
CA THR A 88 14.42 19.51 -23.75
C THR A 88 14.46 19.38 -25.28
N ASP A 89 15.66 19.30 -25.88
CA ASP A 89 15.80 19.21 -27.34
C ASP A 89 15.49 17.81 -27.89
N VAL A 90 15.89 16.75 -27.17
CA VAL A 90 15.70 15.36 -27.66
C VAL A 90 14.32 14.81 -27.30
N PHE A 91 13.82 15.12 -26.10
CA PHE A 91 12.56 14.55 -25.60
C PHE A 91 11.43 15.58 -25.43
N GLY A 92 11.69 16.88 -25.50
CA GLY A 92 10.66 17.91 -25.26
C GLY A 92 9.62 18.06 -26.37
N THR A 93 9.91 17.59 -27.58
CA THR A 93 8.96 17.56 -28.71
C THR A 93 8.28 16.19 -28.88
N ALA A 94 8.68 15.18 -28.10
CA ALA A 94 8.06 13.86 -28.15
C ALA A 94 6.71 13.89 -27.42
N PRO A 95 5.64 13.29 -27.97
CA PRO A 95 4.36 13.21 -27.29
C PRO A 95 4.51 12.59 -25.90
N THR A 96 3.83 13.14 -24.90
CA THR A 96 3.81 12.60 -23.53
C THR A 96 3.36 11.14 -23.49
N GLU A 97 2.55 10.72 -24.45
CA GLU A 97 2.07 9.35 -24.63
C GLU A 97 3.21 8.36 -24.92
N LEU A 98 4.30 8.80 -25.56
CA LEU A 98 5.43 7.94 -25.94
C LEU A 98 6.21 7.43 -24.70
N THR A 99 6.35 8.29 -23.69
CA THR A 99 6.97 7.92 -22.40
C THR A 99 6.10 6.95 -21.59
N ARG A 100 4.81 6.82 -21.93
CA ARG A 100 3.87 5.87 -21.31
C ARG A 100 3.85 4.53 -22.02
N SER A 101 4.10 4.47 -23.33
CA SER A 101 4.01 3.24 -24.14
C SER A 101 5.34 2.52 -24.35
N ILE A 102 6.48 3.22 -24.23
CA ILE A 102 7.82 2.67 -24.46
C ILE A 102 8.51 2.39 -23.12
N SER A 103 9.19 1.24 -23.01
CA SER A 103 9.96 0.89 -21.81
C SER A 103 11.36 1.49 -21.86
N LEU A 104 11.99 1.71 -20.69
CA LEU A 104 13.39 2.14 -20.59
C LEU A 104 14.32 1.21 -21.40
N GLN A 105 14.08 -0.09 -21.35
CA GLN A 105 14.85 -1.07 -22.13
C GLN A 105 14.80 -0.79 -23.64
N LYS A 106 13.60 -0.50 -24.18
CA LYS A 106 13.42 -0.14 -25.60
C LYS A 106 14.09 1.19 -25.93
N ALA A 107 14.02 2.18 -25.03
CA ALA A 107 14.69 3.47 -25.19
C ALA A 107 16.23 3.32 -25.24
N LEU A 108 16.81 2.49 -24.38
CA LEU A 108 18.25 2.21 -24.39
C LEU A 108 18.70 1.47 -25.66
N GLN A 109 17.86 0.57 -26.19
CA GLN A 109 18.12 -0.10 -27.46
C GLN A 109 18.16 0.88 -28.64
N LEU A 110 17.25 1.85 -28.68
CA LEU A 110 17.24 2.93 -29.69
C LEU A 110 18.54 3.75 -29.62
N ILE A 111 18.90 4.24 -28.42
CA ILE A 111 20.12 5.04 -28.22
C ILE A 111 21.34 4.26 -28.70
N ARG A 112 21.44 2.97 -28.36
CA ARG A 112 22.55 2.13 -28.78
C ARG A 112 22.70 2.07 -30.29
N ILE A 113 21.61 1.85 -31.04
CA ILE A 113 21.68 1.79 -32.50
C ILE A 113 22.03 3.15 -33.10
N VAL A 114 21.49 4.25 -32.57
CA VAL A 114 21.84 5.60 -33.04
C VAL A 114 23.35 5.84 -32.88
N VAL A 115 23.91 5.46 -31.74
CA VAL A 115 25.35 5.60 -31.44
C VAL A 115 26.19 4.75 -32.38
N GLU A 116 25.84 3.48 -32.56
CA GLU A 116 26.52 2.57 -33.49
C GLU A 116 26.53 3.15 -34.92
N VAL A 117 25.40 3.68 -35.39
CA VAL A 117 25.31 4.28 -36.74
C VAL A 117 26.17 5.54 -36.86
N VAL A 118 26.19 6.41 -35.85
CA VAL A 118 27.02 7.64 -35.90
C VAL A 118 28.51 7.27 -35.82
N GLU A 119 28.87 6.28 -34.99
CA GLU A 119 30.24 5.79 -34.84
C GLU A 119 30.77 5.18 -36.16
N ASP A 120 29.96 4.37 -36.84
CA ASP A 120 30.30 3.76 -38.13
C ASP A 120 30.53 4.80 -39.25
N GLN A 121 29.91 5.98 -39.14
CA GLN A 121 30.04 7.05 -40.12
C GLN A 121 31.18 8.04 -39.82
N VAL A 122 31.85 7.93 -38.66
CA VAL A 122 32.97 8.79 -38.29
C VAL A 122 34.07 8.86 -39.38
N PRO A 123 34.50 7.75 -40.02
CA PRO A 123 35.54 7.80 -41.05
C PRO A 123 35.16 8.63 -42.29
N VAL A 124 33.86 8.77 -42.56
CA VAL A 124 33.33 9.56 -43.68
C VAL A 124 33.21 11.05 -43.31
N ILE A 125 32.91 11.32 -42.03
CA ILE A 125 32.61 12.67 -41.53
C ILE A 125 33.87 13.44 -41.14
N ALA A 126 34.90 12.75 -40.61
CA ALA A 126 36.10 13.38 -40.05
C ALA A 126 37.39 12.87 -40.74
N PRO A 127 38.37 13.76 -41.01
CA PRO A 127 39.74 13.36 -41.36
C PRO A 127 40.34 12.45 -40.28
N GLU A 128 41.29 11.57 -40.63
CA GLU A 128 41.90 10.61 -39.69
C GLU A 128 42.41 11.25 -38.39
N ALA A 129 42.96 12.47 -38.46
CA ALA A 129 43.42 13.21 -37.29
C ALA A 129 42.31 13.57 -36.28
N ASP A 130 41.09 13.81 -36.76
CA ASP A 130 39.93 14.23 -35.96
C ASP A 130 39.05 13.04 -35.51
N GLN A 131 39.20 11.87 -36.13
CA GLN A 131 38.36 10.69 -35.84
C GLN A 131 38.38 10.29 -34.35
N PRO A 132 39.52 10.26 -33.63
CA PRO A 132 39.54 9.92 -32.20
C PRO A 132 38.73 10.92 -31.35
N SER A 133 38.86 12.21 -31.64
CA SER A 133 38.12 13.27 -30.94
C SER A 133 36.62 13.19 -31.22
N LEU A 134 36.21 12.88 -32.45
CA LEU A 134 34.80 12.71 -32.80
C LEU A 134 34.20 11.45 -32.16
N ARG A 135 34.92 10.32 -32.14
CA ARG A 135 34.48 9.10 -31.43
C ARG A 135 34.31 9.34 -29.93
N GLU A 136 35.28 10.01 -29.31
CA GLU A 136 35.18 10.38 -27.89
C GLU A 136 33.97 11.30 -27.63
N ALA A 137 33.70 12.25 -28.53
CA ALA A 137 32.52 13.11 -28.44
C ALA A 137 31.21 12.32 -28.54
N VAL A 138 31.10 11.36 -29.47
CA VAL A 138 29.93 10.46 -29.60
C VAL A 138 29.71 9.66 -28.32
N LEU A 139 30.77 9.08 -27.74
CA LEU A 139 30.68 8.31 -26.49
C LEU A 139 30.30 9.17 -25.28
N ARG A 140 30.83 10.39 -25.18
CA ARG A 140 30.48 11.32 -24.10
C ARG A 140 29.02 11.76 -24.22
N TYR A 141 28.59 12.16 -25.41
CA TYR A 141 27.21 12.57 -25.66
C TYR A 141 26.22 11.44 -25.42
N SER A 142 26.51 10.22 -25.89
CA SER A 142 25.64 9.07 -25.68
C SER A 142 25.44 8.74 -24.20
N ARG A 143 26.51 8.87 -23.40
CA ARG A 143 26.42 8.72 -21.94
C ARG A 143 25.51 9.77 -21.31
N GLU A 144 25.65 11.04 -21.70
CA GLU A 144 24.77 12.12 -21.19
C GLU A 144 23.30 11.86 -21.56
N VAL A 145 23.02 11.48 -22.82
CA VAL A 145 21.67 11.14 -23.29
C VAL A 145 21.09 9.94 -22.53
N ALA A 146 21.89 8.90 -22.27
CA ALA A 146 21.46 7.71 -21.54
C ALA A 146 21.09 8.02 -20.07
N PHE A 147 21.90 8.83 -19.37
CA PHE A 147 21.58 9.27 -18.01
C PHE A 147 20.35 10.17 -17.98
N ALA A 148 20.20 11.05 -18.97
CA ALA A 148 19.05 11.92 -19.09
C ALA A 148 17.75 11.10 -19.29
N ALA A 149 17.78 10.09 -20.17
CA ALA A 149 16.67 9.17 -20.35
C ALA A 149 16.36 8.38 -19.07
N ALA A 150 17.38 7.91 -18.35
CA ALA A 150 17.17 7.21 -17.07
C ALA A 150 16.48 8.10 -16.03
N ASP A 151 16.85 9.39 -15.91
CA ASP A 151 16.21 10.35 -14.99
C ASP A 151 14.71 10.58 -15.33
N VAL A 152 14.37 10.71 -16.62
CA VAL A 152 12.96 10.85 -17.06
C VAL A 152 12.14 9.61 -16.71
N TYR A 153 12.65 8.43 -16.99
CA TYR A 153 11.96 7.18 -16.67
C TYR A 153 11.88 6.91 -15.16
N ALA A 154 12.92 7.28 -14.40
CA ALA A 154 12.91 7.22 -12.93
C ALA A 154 11.82 8.13 -12.36
N ARG A 155 11.77 9.40 -12.78
CA ARG A 155 10.73 10.35 -12.33
C ARG A 155 9.32 9.91 -12.73
N ALA A 156 9.14 9.36 -13.92
CA ALA A 156 7.84 8.83 -14.36
C ALA A 156 7.42 7.56 -13.58
N ALA A 157 8.38 6.75 -13.14
CA ALA A 157 8.14 5.61 -12.25
C ALA A 157 7.78 6.08 -10.83
N GLU A 158 8.53 7.05 -10.29
CA GLU A 158 8.26 7.67 -8.99
C GLU A 158 6.90 8.37 -8.96
N SER A 159 6.54 9.12 -10.01
CA SER A 159 5.25 9.81 -10.08
C SER A 159 4.08 8.82 -10.08
N ARG A 160 4.20 7.70 -10.81
CA ARG A 160 3.18 6.64 -10.84
C ARG A 160 3.07 5.92 -9.50
N GLY A 161 4.20 5.56 -8.89
CA GLY A 161 4.20 4.95 -7.55
C GLY A 161 3.60 5.88 -6.49
N SER A 162 3.91 7.17 -6.54
CA SER A 162 3.38 8.17 -5.61
C SER A 162 1.87 8.41 -5.79
N TRP A 163 1.34 8.26 -7.01
CA TRP A 163 -0.07 8.44 -7.29
C TRP A 163 -0.90 7.28 -6.74
N ASP A 164 -0.46 6.04 -6.94
CA ASP A 164 -1.09 4.86 -6.34
C ASP A 164 -1.02 4.90 -4.82
N THR A 165 0.16 5.14 -4.23
CA THR A 165 0.31 5.24 -2.77
C THR A 165 -0.55 6.36 -2.17
N ARG A 166 -0.68 7.50 -2.85
CA ARG A 166 -1.55 8.60 -2.38
C ARG A 166 -3.02 8.25 -2.51
N LEU A 167 -3.42 7.58 -3.59
CA LEU A 167 -4.79 7.11 -3.79
C LEU A 167 -5.18 6.07 -2.73
N GLU A 168 -4.29 5.12 -2.46
CA GLU A 168 -4.45 4.12 -1.40
C GLU A 168 -4.58 4.77 -0.02
N ALA A 169 -3.70 5.73 0.31
CA ALA A 169 -3.77 6.46 1.57
C ALA A 169 -5.10 7.20 1.74
N LEU A 170 -5.63 7.81 0.67
CA LEU A 170 -6.94 8.47 0.67
C LEU A 170 -8.08 7.47 0.86
N ILE A 171 -7.99 6.27 0.26
CA ILE A 171 -9.01 5.22 0.42
C ILE A 171 -8.99 4.67 1.84
N VAL A 172 -7.80 4.42 2.39
CA VAL A 172 -7.66 3.99 3.80
C VAL A 172 -8.28 5.06 4.71
N ASP A 173 -7.89 6.32 4.62
CA ASP A 173 -8.44 7.40 5.46
C ASP A 173 -9.98 7.51 5.33
N ALA A 174 -10.51 7.40 4.11
CA ALA A 174 -11.96 7.40 3.87
C ALA A 174 -12.67 6.21 4.54
N ILE A 175 -12.10 5.00 4.45
CA ILE A 175 -12.64 3.80 5.13
C ILE A 175 -12.58 3.96 6.65
N LEU A 176 -11.48 4.47 7.19
CA LEU A 176 -11.34 4.69 8.63
C LEU A 176 -12.36 5.69 9.17
N ARG A 177 -12.70 6.72 8.38
CA ARG A 177 -13.75 7.70 8.71
C ARG A 177 -15.17 7.20 8.45
N GLY A 178 -15.32 6.04 7.81
CA GLY A 178 -16.62 5.53 7.38
C GLY A 178 -17.28 6.39 6.29
N GLU A 179 -16.48 7.09 5.47
CA GLU A 179 -16.98 7.85 4.34
C GLU A 179 -17.57 6.91 3.30
N ASN A 180 -18.81 7.17 2.87
CA ASN A 180 -19.49 6.39 1.84
C ASN A 180 -19.93 7.33 0.71
N THR A 181 -18.98 7.68 -0.16
CA THR A 181 -19.21 8.57 -1.30
C THR A 181 -19.05 7.83 -2.63
N ASP A 182 -19.74 8.31 -3.67
CA ASP A 182 -19.53 7.79 -5.04
C ASP A 182 -18.09 7.97 -5.51
N ALA A 183 -17.42 9.04 -5.04
CA ALA A 183 -16.00 9.26 -5.29
C ALA A 183 -15.12 8.14 -4.74
N LEU A 184 -15.42 7.62 -3.54
CA LEU A 184 -14.68 6.49 -2.97
C LEU A 184 -14.87 5.24 -3.84
N ARG A 185 -16.11 4.93 -4.25
CA ARG A 185 -16.41 3.81 -5.16
C ARG A 185 -15.64 3.89 -6.47
N SER A 186 -15.62 5.04 -7.14
CA SER A 186 -14.87 5.24 -8.38
C SER A 186 -13.35 5.05 -8.19
N ARG A 187 -12.80 5.47 -7.05
CA ARG A 187 -11.37 5.30 -6.72
C ARG A 187 -10.99 3.85 -6.48
N ILE A 188 -11.84 3.08 -5.78
CA ILE A 188 -11.65 1.64 -5.56
C ILE A 188 -11.68 0.89 -6.90
N ALA A 189 -12.66 1.21 -7.76
CA ALA A 189 -12.74 0.62 -9.10
C ALA A 189 -11.51 0.94 -9.96
N ALA A 190 -10.96 2.16 -9.84
CA ALA A 190 -9.74 2.56 -10.55
C ALA A 190 -8.48 1.78 -10.09
N LEU A 191 -8.45 1.29 -8.85
CA LEU A 191 -7.38 0.40 -8.36
C LEU A 191 -7.52 -1.05 -8.83
N GLY A 192 -8.63 -1.39 -9.51
CA GLY A 192 -8.84 -2.74 -10.05
C GLY A 192 -9.14 -3.80 -8.99
N TRP A 193 -9.70 -3.39 -7.85
CA TRP A 193 -10.13 -4.29 -6.78
C TRP A 193 -11.16 -5.32 -7.26
N LYS A 194 -10.94 -6.58 -6.92
CA LYS A 194 -11.69 -7.75 -7.40
C LYS A 194 -12.65 -8.29 -6.35
N ALA A 195 -12.20 -8.36 -5.09
CA ALA A 195 -12.95 -8.87 -3.97
C ALA A 195 -14.26 -8.08 -3.84
N GLN A 196 -15.38 -8.79 -3.75
CA GLN A 196 -16.71 -8.21 -3.54
C GLN A 196 -17.21 -8.44 -2.11
N GLU A 197 -16.58 -9.35 -1.39
CA GLU A 197 -16.97 -9.81 -0.06
C GLU A 197 -15.74 -10.21 0.77
N ARG A 198 -15.95 -10.46 2.07
CA ARG A 198 -14.92 -10.92 3.02
C ARG A 198 -13.78 -9.91 3.21
N PHE A 199 -14.12 -8.73 3.73
CA PHE A 199 -13.14 -7.71 4.07
C PHE A 199 -12.76 -7.75 5.55
N THR A 200 -11.47 -7.74 5.85
CA THR A 200 -10.98 -7.65 7.23
C THR A 200 -9.91 -6.57 7.35
N VAL A 201 -9.93 -5.82 8.45
CA VAL A 201 -8.90 -4.84 8.76
C VAL A 201 -8.02 -5.36 9.90
N MET A 202 -6.72 -5.37 9.69
CA MET A 202 -5.70 -5.64 10.71
C MET A 202 -4.96 -4.36 11.08
N VAL A 203 -4.71 -4.14 12.36
CA VAL A 203 -3.99 -2.97 12.87
C VAL A 203 -2.94 -3.42 13.89
N GLY A 204 -1.77 -2.82 13.83
CA GLY A 204 -0.70 -3.02 14.81
C GLY A 204 0.32 -1.89 14.73
N ASN A 205 1.42 -2.03 15.45
CA ASN A 205 2.50 -1.05 15.41
C ASN A 205 3.19 -1.05 14.04
N SER A 206 3.50 0.14 13.54
CA SER A 206 4.33 0.35 12.37
C SER A 206 5.81 0.22 12.73
N PRO A 207 6.68 -0.30 11.84
CA PRO A 207 8.12 -0.17 11.98
C PRO A 207 8.57 1.30 12.09
N SER A 208 9.71 1.53 12.74
CA SER A 208 10.23 2.88 13.07
C SER A 208 10.40 3.81 11.88
N GLU A 209 10.77 3.26 10.71
CA GLU A 209 10.88 3.98 9.44
C GLU A 209 10.39 3.08 8.31
N PRO A 210 9.09 3.09 8.00
CA PRO A 210 8.55 2.28 6.92
C PRO A 210 8.93 2.90 5.58
N SER A 211 9.88 2.28 4.88
CA SER A 211 10.28 2.71 3.54
C SER A 211 9.20 2.37 2.50
N ALA A 212 9.22 3.04 1.35
CA ALA A 212 8.37 2.67 0.21
C ALA A 212 8.60 1.22 -0.24
N SER A 213 9.84 0.71 -0.09
CA SER A 213 10.17 -0.70 -0.36
C SER A 213 9.51 -1.66 0.63
N TYR A 214 9.44 -1.32 1.91
CA TYR A 214 8.74 -2.10 2.93
C TYR A 214 7.24 -2.19 2.64
N VAL A 215 6.59 -1.06 2.30
CA VAL A 215 5.16 -1.04 1.93
C VAL A 215 4.90 -1.91 0.69
N SER A 216 5.81 -1.85 -0.29
CA SER A 216 5.71 -2.64 -1.52
C SER A 216 5.89 -4.15 -1.26
N GLU A 217 6.81 -4.51 -0.38
CA GLU A 217 7.02 -5.88 0.08
C GLU A 217 5.81 -6.41 0.86
N LEU A 218 5.28 -5.62 1.79
CA LEU A 218 4.09 -5.97 2.55
C LEU A 218 2.89 -6.20 1.64
N ARG A 219 2.67 -5.33 0.65
CA ARG A 219 1.62 -5.51 -0.36
C ARG A 219 1.81 -6.80 -1.14
N ARG A 220 3.04 -7.08 -1.60
CA ARG A 220 3.37 -8.31 -2.32
C ARG A 220 3.11 -9.56 -1.47
N THR A 221 3.43 -9.51 -0.17
CA THR A 221 3.16 -10.61 0.76
C THR A 221 1.66 -10.76 1.01
N ALA A 222 0.92 -9.67 1.23
CA ALA A 222 -0.53 -9.69 1.41
C ALA A 222 -1.26 -10.25 0.18
N GLY A 223 -0.83 -9.88 -1.03
CA GLY A 223 -1.39 -10.42 -2.28
C GLY A 223 -1.15 -11.92 -2.52
N ARG A 224 -0.38 -12.62 -1.67
CA ARG A 224 -0.28 -14.09 -1.69
C ARG A 224 -1.40 -14.76 -0.90
N TYR A 225 -2.06 -14.03 -0.01
CA TYR A 225 -3.03 -14.54 0.95
C TYR A 225 -4.44 -13.95 0.77
N ALA A 226 -4.53 -12.78 0.13
CA ALA A 226 -5.76 -12.06 -0.14
C ALA A 226 -5.89 -11.76 -1.66
N GLU A 227 -7.11 -11.66 -2.15
CA GLU A 227 -7.39 -11.22 -3.52
C GLU A 227 -6.99 -9.75 -3.72
N ASP A 228 -7.29 -8.93 -2.71
CA ASP A 228 -6.92 -7.52 -2.66
C ASP A 228 -6.35 -7.14 -1.30
N ALA A 229 -5.38 -6.23 -1.31
CA ALA A 229 -4.77 -5.72 -0.10
C ALA A 229 -4.45 -4.23 -0.24
N LEU A 230 -4.82 -3.43 0.77
CA LEU A 230 -4.37 -2.06 0.95
C LEU A 230 -3.51 -1.95 2.20
N VAL A 231 -2.46 -1.13 2.10
CA VAL A 231 -1.54 -0.84 3.20
C VAL A 231 -1.66 0.64 3.53
N GLY A 232 -1.98 0.95 4.78
CA GLY A 232 -2.01 2.30 5.30
C GLY A 232 -1.08 2.45 6.50
N ILE A 233 -0.49 3.64 6.64
CA ILE A 233 0.31 4.00 7.82
C ILE A 233 -0.23 5.30 8.37
N GLN A 234 -0.61 5.30 9.64
CA GLN A 234 -1.15 6.45 10.35
C GLN A 234 -0.42 6.63 11.68
N GLY A 235 0.48 7.61 11.74
CA GLY A 235 1.36 7.79 12.89
C GLY A 235 2.25 6.56 13.11
N ASP A 236 2.16 5.96 14.29
CA ASP A 236 2.87 4.74 14.69
C ASP A 236 2.09 3.46 14.36
N ARG A 237 1.00 3.54 13.59
CA ARG A 237 0.10 2.41 13.31
C ARG A 237 0.18 1.98 11.85
N LEU A 238 0.38 0.68 11.66
CA LEU A 238 0.25 0.01 10.37
C LEU A 238 -1.16 -0.58 10.25
N ILE A 239 -1.74 -0.44 9.07
CA ILE A 239 -3.13 -0.82 8.77
C ILE A 239 -3.11 -1.67 7.51
N LEU A 240 -3.68 -2.87 7.59
CA LEU A 240 -3.91 -3.74 6.44
C LEU A 240 -5.40 -3.91 6.23
N ILE A 241 -5.88 -3.62 5.03
CA ILE A 241 -7.25 -3.94 4.62
C ILE A 241 -7.13 -5.08 3.61
N LEU A 242 -7.71 -6.22 3.94
CA LEU A 242 -7.62 -7.45 3.16
C LEU A 242 -9.01 -7.81 2.63
N GLY A 243 -9.10 -8.12 1.34
CA GLY A 243 -10.30 -8.62 0.69
C GLY A 243 -10.11 -10.04 0.19
N GLY A 244 -11.10 -10.91 0.40
CA GLY A 244 -11.09 -12.27 -0.17
C GLY A 244 -10.03 -13.21 0.41
N VAL A 245 -9.71 -13.09 1.71
CA VAL A 245 -8.77 -14.00 2.38
C VAL A 245 -9.38 -15.40 2.47
N GLN A 246 -8.70 -16.40 1.91
CA GLN A 246 -9.18 -17.79 1.87
C GLN A 246 -8.77 -18.56 3.14
N ASP A 247 -7.47 -18.64 3.42
CA ASP A 247 -6.92 -19.28 4.62
C ASP A 247 -6.55 -18.22 5.66
N ARG A 248 -7.51 -17.86 6.52
CA ARG A 248 -7.34 -16.79 7.51
C ARG A 248 -6.28 -17.13 8.56
N GLU A 249 -6.22 -18.38 9.01
CA GLU A 249 -5.32 -18.77 10.09
C GLU A 249 -3.85 -18.60 9.66
N THR A 250 -3.49 -19.16 8.51
CA THR A 250 -2.14 -19.00 7.96
C THR A 250 -1.86 -17.55 7.55
N ALA A 251 -2.81 -16.90 6.89
CA ALA A 251 -2.64 -15.53 6.40
C ALA A 251 -2.39 -14.54 7.54
N TYR A 252 -3.21 -14.58 8.58
CA TYR A 252 -3.14 -13.60 9.67
C TYR A 252 -1.88 -13.79 10.49
N LEU A 253 -1.47 -15.04 10.74
CA LEU A 253 -0.18 -15.34 11.37
C LEU A 253 0.98 -14.75 10.55
N LYS A 254 1.05 -15.06 9.24
CA LYS A 254 2.13 -14.59 8.37
C LYS A 254 2.17 -13.08 8.20
N LEU A 255 1.00 -12.43 8.09
CA LEU A 255 0.93 -10.98 7.98
C LEU A 255 1.27 -10.28 9.30
N SER A 256 0.94 -10.89 10.45
CA SER A 256 1.29 -10.34 11.76
C SER A 256 2.80 -10.25 12.02
N GLU A 257 3.60 -11.10 11.37
CA GLU A 257 5.07 -11.08 11.41
C GLU A 257 5.65 -9.80 10.79
N MET A 258 4.91 -9.15 9.89
CA MET A 258 5.36 -7.92 9.22
C MET A 258 5.21 -6.68 10.11
N PHE A 259 4.33 -6.70 11.10
CA PHE A 259 4.12 -5.57 12.02
C PHE A 259 5.29 -5.45 13.02
N ALA A 260 5.52 -4.24 13.52
CA ALA A 260 6.50 -4.02 14.59
C ALA A 260 6.15 -4.80 15.87
N PRO A 261 7.09 -4.94 16.83
CA PRO A 261 6.80 -5.55 18.13
C PRO A 261 5.59 -4.91 18.81
N GLY A 262 4.73 -5.76 19.38
CA GLY A 262 3.48 -5.35 20.02
C GLY A 262 2.28 -6.20 19.58
N PRO A 263 1.08 -5.85 20.08
CA PRO A 263 -0.16 -6.50 19.66
C PRO A 263 -0.48 -6.21 18.19
N VAL A 264 -1.06 -7.21 17.52
CA VAL A 264 -1.67 -7.08 16.20
C VAL A 264 -3.10 -7.55 16.33
N VAL A 265 -4.06 -6.70 15.98
CA VAL A 265 -5.48 -6.95 16.17
C VAL A 265 -6.19 -6.91 14.83
N TYR A 266 -7.10 -7.87 14.59
CA TYR A 266 -7.97 -7.86 13.42
C TYR A 266 -9.43 -7.68 13.80
N GLY A 267 -10.16 -6.92 12.99
CA GLY A 267 -11.58 -6.68 13.18
C GLY A 267 -12.45 -7.84 12.70
N PRO A 268 -13.76 -7.81 12.98
CA PRO A 268 -14.72 -8.75 12.39
C PRO A 268 -14.73 -8.61 10.86
N GLU A 269 -15.12 -9.67 10.17
CA GLU A 269 -15.28 -9.65 8.72
C GLU A 269 -16.48 -8.77 8.31
N ALA A 270 -16.24 -7.91 7.32
CA ALA A 270 -17.23 -7.07 6.68
C ALA A 270 -17.66 -7.67 5.34
N SER A 271 -18.94 -7.54 5.02
CA SER A 271 -19.51 -8.06 3.77
C SER A 271 -19.16 -7.21 2.55
N SER A 272 -18.77 -5.96 2.79
CA SER A 272 -18.33 -5.01 1.76
C SER A 272 -17.24 -4.10 2.29
N LEU A 273 -16.50 -3.46 1.39
CA LEU A 273 -15.47 -2.51 1.79
C LEU A 273 -16.04 -1.30 2.56
N LEU A 274 -17.26 -0.88 2.26
CA LEU A 274 -17.92 0.23 2.96
C LEU A 274 -18.19 -0.12 4.44
N GLU A 275 -18.52 -1.40 4.70
CA GLU A 275 -18.68 -1.94 6.05
C GLU A 275 -17.36 -2.23 6.75
N ALA A 276 -16.22 -2.23 6.02
CA ALA A 276 -14.90 -2.44 6.60
C ALA A 276 -14.51 -1.35 7.61
N SER A 277 -15.19 -0.19 7.60
CA SER A 277 -15.09 0.83 8.65
C SER A 277 -15.40 0.28 10.05
N GLY A 278 -16.40 -0.61 10.19
CA GLY A 278 -16.71 -1.27 11.46
C GLY A 278 -15.65 -2.29 11.88
N SER A 279 -15.05 -2.98 10.90
CA SER A 279 -13.88 -3.85 11.11
C SER A 279 -12.70 -3.05 11.63
N ALA A 280 -12.38 -1.93 10.98
CA ALA A 280 -11.31 -1.01 11.38
C ALA A 280 -11.53 -0.47 12.80
N GLN A 281 -12.72 0.08 13.09
CA GLN A 281 -13.05 0.62 14.41
C GLN A 281 -12.83 -0.42 15.52
N SER A 282 -13.28 -1.66 15.29
CA SER A 282 -13.10 -2.75 16.24
C SER A 282 -11.62 -3.12 16.41
N ALA A 283 -10.86 -3.19 15.31
CA ALA A 283 -9.42 -3.47 15.35
C ALA A 283 -8.65 -2.38 16.11
N PHE A 284 -8.95 -1.10 15.91
CA PHE A 284 -8.33 0.02 16.61
C PHE A 284 -8.67 0.07 18.10
N ALA A 285 -9.94 -0.16 18.44
CA ALA A 285 -10.37 -0.26 19.83
C ALA A 285 -9.70 -1.46 20.52
N GLY A 286 -9.66 -2.60 19.83
CA GLY A 286 -8.97 -3.80 20.29
C GLY A 286 -7.46 -3.57 20.48
N LEU A 287 -6.78 -2.87 19.56
CA LEU A 287 -5.36 -2.55 19.71
C LEU A 287 -5.10 -1.71 20.98
N THR A 288 -5.98 -0.75 21.26
CA THR A 288 -5.91 0.08 22.48
C THR A 288 -6.16 -0.74 23.75
N ALA A 289 -7.08 -1.71 23.66
CA ALA A 289 -7.48 -2.58 24.76
C ALA A 289 -6.53 -3.76 25.01
N ALA A 290 -5.77 -4.20 24.00
CA ALA A 290 -4.93 -5.40 24.04
C ALA A 290 -3.90 -5.40 25.17
N ARG A 291 -3.45 -4.22 25.62
CA ARG A 291 -2.55 -4.06 26.78
C ARG A 291 -3.13 -4.64 28.09
N ALA A 292 -4.45 -4.77 28.19
CA ALA A 292 -5.12 -5.37 29.35
C ALA A 292 -5.10 -6.91 29.31
N TRP A 293 -4.67 -7.52 28.20
CA TRP A 293 -4.40 -8.96 28.08
C TRP A 293 -2.99 -9.21 27.53
N PRO A 294 -1.94 -9.14 28.38
CA PRO A 294 -0.54 -9.25 27.93
C PRO A 294 -0.19 -10.57 27.22
N SER A 295 -0.93 -11.64 27.51
CA SER A 295 -0.78 -12.96 26.90
C SER A 295 -1.73 -13.20 25.71
N ALA A 296 -2.36 -12.15 25.18
CA ALA A 296 -3.20 -12.25 23.99
C ALA A 296 -2.41 -12.88 22.82
N PRO A 297 -3.07 -13.71 21.99
CA PRO A 297 -2.43 -14.27 20.81
C PRO A 297 -2.01 -13.17 19.84
N ARG A 298 -1.04 -13.47 18.98
CA ARG A 298 -0.59 -12.57 17.92
C ARG A 298 -0.79 -13.25 16.55
N PRO A 299 -1.72 -12.77 15.72
CA PRO A 299 -2.68 -11.69 15.99
C PRO A 299 -3.87 -12.15 16.87
N VAL A 300 -4.63 -11.20 17.43
CA VAL A 300 -5.84 -11.45 18.23
C VAL A 300 -7.07 -10.84 17.55
N ALA A 301 -8.23 -11.50 17.66
CA ALA A 301 -9.48 -10.94 17.18
C ALA A 301 -9.95 -9.79 18.08
N ALA A 302 -10.49 -8.72 17.49
CA ALA A 302 -11.10 -7.65 18.26
C ALA A 302 -12.30 -8.14 19.10
N ASP A 303 -12.97 -9.20 18.67
CA ASP A 303 -14.10 -9.80 19.38
C ASP A 303 -13.64 -10.65 20.58
N ASP A 304 -12.41 -11.15 20.59
CA ASP A 304 -11.83 -11.79 21.76
C ASP A 304 -11.52 -10.78 22.86
N LEU A 305 -11.46 -9.48 22.54
CA LEU A 305 -11.15 -8.37 23.45
C LEU A 305 -12.39 -7.58 23.89
N LEU A 306 -13.60 -8.11 23.72
CA LEU A 306 -14.84 -7.37 24.03
C LEU A 306 -14.89 -6.82 25.46
N PRO A 307 -14.52 -7.57 26.53
CA PRO A 307 -14.51 -7.03 27.88
C PRO A 307 -13.55 -5.85 28.06
N GLU A 308 -12.31 -5.98 27.57
CA GLU A 308 -11.28 -4.94 27.68
C GLU A 308 -11.64 -3.70 26.87
N ARG A 309 -12.26 -3.89 25.70
CA ARG A 309 -12.80 -2.81 24.85
C ARG A 309 -13.89 -2.05 25.59
N VAL A 310 -14.84 -2.74 26.22
CA VAL A 310 -15.89 -2.10 27.04
C VAL A 310 -15.30 -1.33 28.21
N ILE A 311 -14.34 -1.90 28.93
CA ILE A 311 -13.66 -1.23 30.06
C ILE A 311 -12.91 0.01 29.56
N SER A 312 -12.38 -0.02 28.33
CA SER A 312 -11.71 1.11 27.67
C SER A 312 -12.68 2.15 27.10
N GLY A 313 -14.00 1.98 27.25
CA GLY A 313 -15.02 2.93 26.81
C GLY A 313 -15.55 2.71 25.38
N ASP A 314 -15.30 1.55 24.76
CA ASP A 314 -15.83 1.21 23.43
C ASP A 314 -17.32 0.87 23.48
N ASP A 315 -18.17 1.81 23.07
CA ASP A 315 -19.62 1.60 22.98
C ASP A 315 -20.03 0.59 21.89
N ALA A 316 -19.23 0.41 20.84
CA ALA A 316 -19.51 -0.61 19.82
C ALA A 316 -19.34 -2.02 20.40
N ALA A 317 -18.30 -2.23 21.22
CA ALA A 317 -18.14 -3.48 21.97
C ALA A 317 -19.29 -3.71 22.95
N ARG A 318 -19.73 -2.66 23.66
CA ARG A 318 -20.90 -2.71 24.56
C ARG A 318 -22.16 -3.16 23.81
N ARG A 319 -22.45 -2.55 22.67
CA ARG A 319 -23.59 -2.92 21.80
C ARG A 319 -23.45 -4.34 21.25
N SER A 320 -22.24 -4.76 20.89
CA SER A 320 -21.95 -6.13 20.43
C SER A 320 -22.28 -7.17 21.49
N LEU A 321 -21.79 -7.00 22.73
CA LEU A 321 -22.10 -7.91 23.85
C LEU A 321 -23.61 -8.04 24.09
N VAL A 322 -24.34 -6.92 24.06
CA VAL A 322 -25.80 -6.94 24.26
C VAL A 322 -26.50 -7.63 23.11
N LYS A 323 -26.17 -7.26 21.86
CA LYS A 323 -26.85 -7.73 20.65
C LYS A 323 -26.56 -9.21 20.38
N ASN A 324 -25.30 -9.63 20.48
CA ASN A 324 -24.83 -10.91 20.00
C ASN A 324 -24.76 -11.98 21.10
N ILE A 325 -24.77 -11.60 22.38
CA ILE A 325 -24.67 -12.54 23.50
C ILE A 325 -25.88 -12.43 24.43
N TYR A 326 -26.08 -11.28 25.08
CA TYR A 326 -27.11 -11.16 26.13
C TYR A 326 -28.54 -11.35 25.59
N ARG A 327 -28.90 -10.67 24.50
CA ARG A 327 -30.24 -10.79 23.90
C ARG A 327 -30.56 -12.21 23.41
N PRO A 328 -29.66 -12.90 22.68
CA PRO A 328 -29.85 -14.31 22.34
C PRO A 328 -30.07 -15.21 23.55
N LEU A 329 -29.33 -15.01 24.64
CA LEU A 329 -29.51 -15.77 25.88
C LEU A 329 -30.88 -15.54 26.53
N VAL A 330 -31.38 -14.31 26.52
CA VAL A 330 -32.73 -13.98 27.02
C VAL A 330 -33.80 -14.61 26.11
N ALA A 331 -33.63 -14.52 24.79
CA ALA A 331 -34.60 -15.01 23.82
C ALA A 331 -34.76 -16.55 23.86
N ALA A 332 -33.69 -17.29 24.16
CA ALA A 332 -33.73 -18.75 24.27
C ALA A 332 -34.67 -19.28 25.38
N SER A 333 -35.08 -18.43 26.33
CA SER A 333 -36.21 -18.63 27.28
C SER A 333 -36.18 -19.91 28.16
N ASN A 334 -35.03 -20.56 28.31
CA ASN A 334 -34.87 -21.85 29.02
C ASN A 334 -33.97 -21.76 30.27
N GLY A 335 -33.93 -20.60 30.94
CA GLY A 335 -33.15 -20.38 32.16
C GLY A 335 -31.64 -20.30 31.93
N LEU A 336 -31.17 -20.01 30.72
CA LEU A 336 -29.72 -19.93 30.42
C LEU A 336 -29.05 -18.77 31.12
N VAL A 337 -29.69 -17.60 31.17
CA VAL A 337 -29.15 -16.41 31.84
C VAL A 337 -28.94 -16.68 33.34
N GLU A 338 -29.91 -17.34 33.97
CA GLU A 338 -29.85 -17.73 35.39
C GLU A 338 -28.78 -18.81 35.61
N THR A 339 -28.75 -19.83 34.75
CA THR A 339 -27.77 -20.92 34.86
C THR A 339 -26.33 -20.43 34.67
N LEU A 340 -26.10 -19.60 33.66
CA LEU A 340 -24.81 -18.99 33.39
C LEU A 340 -24.38 -18.04 34.51
N GLY A 341 -25.29 -17.17 34.97
CA GLY A 341 -25.02 -16.25 36.08
C GLY A 341 -24.60 -17.00 37.35
N THR A 342 -25.38 -18.01 37.74
CA THR A 342 -25.10 -18.84 38.91
C THR A 342 -23.79 -19.61 38.77
N TYR A 343 -23.52 -20.16 37.59
CA TYR A 343 -22.28 -20.86 37.30
C TYR A 343 -21.03 -19.98 37.46
N LEU A 344 -21.08 -18.75 36.96
CA LEU A 344 -20.00 -17.79 37.09
C LEU A 344 -19.84 -17.31 38.54
N GLU A 345 -20.94 -17.06 39.25
CA GLU A 345 -20.94 -16.62 40.66
C GLU A 345 -20.40 -17.67 41.62
N LEU A 346 -20.62 -18.96 41.33
CA LEU A 346 -20.13 -20.10 42.12
C LEU A 346 -18.76 -20.62 41.66
N GLY A 347 -17.96 -19.77 41.00
CA GLY A 347 -16.59 -20.10 40.63
C GLY A 347 -16.47 -21.22 39.60
N HIS A 348 -17.37 -21.25 38.61
CA HIS A 348 -17.36 -22.21 37.51
C HIS A 348 -17.59 -23.67 37.94
N SER A 349 -18.32 -23.89 39.05
CA SER A 349 -18.62 -25.22 39.59
C SER A 349 -19.98 -25.77 39.14
N LEU A 350 -19.97 -26.86 38.36
CA LEU A 350 -21.20 -27.54 37.90
C LEU A 350 -22.04 -28.07 39.07
N GLU A 351 -21.41 -28.72 40.05
CA GLU A 351 -22.09 -29.31 41.19
C GLU A 351 -22.70 -28.26 42.12
N ALA A 352 -21.98 -27.15 42.36
CA ALA A 352 -22.51 -26.05 43.16
C ALA A 352 -23.71 -25.39 42.46
N THR A 353 -23.61 -25.17 41.15
CA THR A 353 -24.69 -24.60 40.33
C THR A 353 -25.93 -25.51 40.31
N ALA A 354 -25.73 -26.82 40.20
CA ALA A 354 -26.81 -27.80 40.22
C ALA A 354 -27.58 -27.77 41.53
N ARG A 355 -26.86 -27.69 42.65
CA ARG A 355 -27.43 -27.59 44.00
C ARG A 355 -28.20 -26.28 44.19
N GLU A 356 -27.63 -25.15 43.76
CA GLU A 356 -28.24 -23.82 43.90
C GLU A 356 -29.53 -23.71 43.08
N LEU A 357 -29.55 -24.28 41.87
CA LEU A 357 -30.71 -24.22 40.97
C LEU A 357 -31.69 -25.38 41.15
N PHE A 358 -31.44 -26.28 42.12
CA PHE A 358 -32.25 -27.48 42.37
C PHE A 358 -32.46 -28.35 41.11
N VAL A 359 -31.42 -28.51 40.30
CA VAL A 359 -31.41 -29.36 39.09
C VAL A 359 -30.29 -30.38 39.15
N HIS A 360 -30.31 -31.35 38.23
CA HIS A 360 -29.21 -32.30 38.09
C HIS A 360 -28.00 -31.65 37.39
N ALA A 361 -26.76 -32.06 37.73
CA ALA A 361 -25.53 -31.55 37.10
C ALA A 361 -25.53 -31.69 35.56
N ASN A 362 -26.13 -32.77 35.03
CA ASN A 362 -26.31 -32.94 33.58
C ASN A 362 -27.18 -31.84 32.94
N THR A 363 -28.18 -31.34 33.65
CA THR A 363 -29.03 -30.24 33.18
C THR A 363 -28.24 -28.94 33.10
N VAL A 364 -27.37 -28.67 34.08
CA VAL A 364 -26.44 -27.53 34.04
C VAL A 364 -25.51 -27.64 32.84
N ARG A 365 -24.85 -28.80 32.66
CA ARG A 365 -23.97 -29.05 31.51
C ARG A 365 -24.69 -28.86 30.18
N TYR A 366 -25.91 -29.37 30.06
CA TYR A 366 -26.74 -29.21 28.87
C TYR A 366 -27.06 -27.73 28.60
N ARG A 367 -27.44 -26.96 29.63
CA ARG A 367 -27.72 -25.53 29.49
C ARG A 367 -26.46 -24.73 29.14
N LEU A 368 -25.31 -25.03 29.74
CA LEU A 368 -24.03 -24.37 29.38
C LEU A 368 -23.60 -24.71 27.95
N LYS A 369 -23.79 -25.95 27.51
CA LYS A 369 -23.61 -26.30 26.09
C LYS A 369 -24.54 -25.47 25.20
N ARG A 370 -25.80 -25.29 25.61
CA ARG A 370 -26.75 -24.45 24.87
C ARG A 370 -26.37 -22.97 24.86
N VAL A 371 -25.70 -22.46 25.90
CA VAL A 371 -25.10 -21.10 25.88
C VAL A 371 -24.09 -20.98 24.76
N CYS A 372 -23.19 -21.96 24.63
CA CYS A 372 -22.22 -22.01 23.53
C CYS A 372 -22.92 -22.07 22.17
N ASP A 373 -23.90 -22.96 21.99
CA ASP A 373 -24.65 -23.08 20.73
C ASP A 373 -25.32 -21.77 20.27
N VAL A 374 -25.79 -20.95 21.22
CA VAL A 374 -26.57 -19.73 20.94
C VAL A 374 -25.68 -18.50 20.79
N THR A 375 -24.55 -18.46 21.48
CA THR A 375 -23.68 -17.26 21.54
C THR A 375 -22.38 -17.41 20.78
N GLY A 376 -21.95 -18.64 20.51
CA GLY A 376 -20.61 -18.97 20.00
C GLY A 376 -19.50 -18.96 21.05
N TRP A 377 -19.82 -18.70 22.33
CA TRP A 377 -18.86 -18.63 23.44
C TRP A 377 -19.08 -19.77 24.44
N ASP A 378 -18.05 -20.54 24.73
CA ASP A 378 -18.02 -21.66 25.67
C ASP A 378 -17.80 -21.18 27.12
N PRO A 379 -18.78 -21.35 28.02
CA PRO A 379 -18.64 -21.00 29.43
C PRO A 379 -17.55 -21.79 30.17
N LEU A 380 -17.10 -22.93 29.63
CA LEU A 380 -16.09 -23.78 30.23
C LEU A 380 -14.67 -23.29 29.96
N LEU A 381 -14.48 -22.44 28.95
CA LEU A 381 -13.18 -21.84 28.64
C LEU A 381 -13.03 -20.54 29.44
N PRO A 382 -11.98 -20.39 30.28
CA PRO A 382 -11.85 -19.23 31.17
C PRO A 382 -11.92 -17.87 30.44
N ARG A 383 -11.31 -17.77 29.25
CA ARG A 383 -11.32 -16.55 28.45
C ARG A 383 -12.74 -16.19 27.99
N GLU A 384 -13.45 -17.16 27.46
CA GLU A 384 -14.79 -16.98 26.89
C GLU A 384 -15.83 -16.79 28.00
N ALA A 385 -15.65 -17.44 29.14
CA ALA A 385 -16.46 -17.23 30.34
C ALA A 385 -16.38 -15.78 30.85
N PHE A 386 -15.21 -15.13 30.74
CA PHE A 386 -15.07 -13.70 31.05
C PHE A 386 -15.84 -12.81 30.06
N VAL A 387 -15.84 -13.15 28.77
CA VAL A 387 -16.67 -12.47 27.75
C VAL A 387 -18.15 -12.60 28.08
N LEU A 388 -18.59 -13.81 28.42
CA LEU A 388 -19.96 -14.10 28.85
C LEU A 388 -20.34 -13.35 30.13
N GLN A 389 -19.45 -13.28 31.12
CA GLN A 389 -19.66 -12.52 32.34
C GLN A 389 -19.83 -11.02 32.05
N ALA A 390 -18.96 -10.45 31.22
CA ALA A 390 -19.09 -9.06 30.78
C ALA A 390 -20.41 -8.82 30.06
N ALA A 391 -20.85 -9.75 29.20
CA ALA A 391 -22.13 -9.67 28.50
C ALA A 391 -23.33 -9.65 29.46
N LEU A 392 -23.31 -10.46 30.52
CA LEU A 392 -24.36 -10.45 31.54
C LEU A 392 -24.41 -9.11 32.28
N VAL A 393 -23.26 -8.58 32.70
CA VAL A 393 -23.17 -7.29 33.40
C VAL A 393 -23.70 -6.16 32.52
N VAL A 394 -23.17 -6.04 31.30
CA VAL A 394 -23.55 -4.99 30.35
C VAL A 394 -25.01 -5.12 29.93
N GLY A 395 -25.49 -6.34 29.73
CA GLY A 395 -26.88 -6.65 29.41
C GLY A 395 -27.85 -6.19 30.50
N ARG A 396 -27.57 -6.51 31.77
CA ARG A 396 -28.38 -6.07 32.92
C ARG A 396 -28.40 -4.55 33.06
N LEU A 397 -27.27 -3.87 32.82
CA LEU A 397 -27.19 -2.40 32.81
C LEU A 397 -27.96 -1.74 31.64
N SER A 398 -28.24 -2.50 30.58
CA SER A 398 -28.92 -2.01 29.38
C SER A 398 -30.42 -2.36 29.37
N ALA A 399 -30.86 -3.25 30.25
CA ALA A 399 -32.27 -3.55 30.47
C ALA A 399 -32.90 -2.46 31.37
N PRO A 400 -34.15 -2.04 31.11
CA PRO A 400 -34.86 -1.17 32.04
C PRO A 400 -34.98 -1.86 33.40
N PRO A 401 -34.84 -1.13 34.53
CA PRO A 401 -34.97 -1.72 35.85
C PRO A 401 -36.33 -2.41 35.96
N LYS A 402 -36.34 -3.70 36.33
CA LYS A 402 -37.59 -4.40 36.69
C LYS A 402 -38.23 -3.61 37.83
N ALA A 403 -39.46 -3.13 37.63
CA ALA A 403 -40.25 -2.56 38.72
C ALA A 403 -40.30 -3.57 39.87
N PRO A 404 -40.12 -3.13 41.14
CA PRO A 404 -40.14 -4.05 42.26
C PRO A 404 -41.48 -4.79 42.26
N ALA A 405 -41.42 -6.12 42.30
CA ALA A 405 -42.63 -6.95 42.39
C ALA A 405 -43.41 -6.49 43.62
N GLU A 406 -44.62 -5.98 43.42
CA GLU A 406 -45.54 -5.63 44.50
C GLU A 406 -45.66 -6.83 45.43
N ARG A 407 -45.15 -6.68 46.65
CA ARG A 407 -45.36 -7.65 47.72
C ARG A 407 -46.87 -7.74 47.92
N HIS A 408 -47.47 -8.83 47.46
CA HIS A 408 -48.86 -9.15 47.78
C HIS A 408 -48.99 -9.16 49.32
N PRO A 409 -49.91 -8.37 49.90
CA PRO A 409 -50.12 -8.38 51.33
C PRO A 409 -50.59 -9.78 51.74
N ALA A 410 -49.95 -10.32 52.78
CA ALA A 410 -50.32 -11.59 53.37
C ALA A 410 -51.82 -11.58 53.70
N ARG A 411 -52.56 -12.55 53.15
CA ARG A 411 -53.93 -12.85 53.57
C ARG A 411 -53.86 -13.25 55.04
N ASN A 412 -54.29 -12.36 55.93
CA ASN A 412 -54.66 -12.72 57.30
C ASN A 412 -55.77 -13.77 57.21
N GLN A 413 -55.48 -14.97 57.71
CA GLN A 413 -56.50 -15.96 58.05
C GLN A 413 -57.18 -15.47 59.33
N SER A 414 -58.52 -15.40 59.29
CA SER A 414 -59.38 -15.26 60.46
C SER A 414 -59.97 -16.62 60.81
#